data_AF-A0A6A3CZX2-F1
#
_entry.id   AF-A0A6A3CZX2-F1
#
_cell.length_a   1.000
_cell.length_b   1.000
_cell.length_c   1.000
_cell.angle_alpha   90.00
_cell.angle_beta   90.00
_cell.angle_gamma   90.00
#
_symmetry.space_group_name_H-M   'P 1'
#
loop_
_entity.id
_entity.type
_entity.pdbx_description
1 polymer ?
#
loop_
_entity_poly.entity_id
_entity_poly.type
_entity_poly.pdbx_seq_one_letter_code
_entity_poly.pdbx_strand_id
1 'polypeptide(L)'
;MKMADGKETPEGVEWRIRVADGSSEALVPATGLAQRAWLGVKGLIRQFASEVMMFLKRAWEVGANDPRKVVHFMKVGLALALVSLFYFIRPLYDGVGGNAMWTLMTVVLVFETTVGATVYKCINRVFATFLAGFLAVGVHWLASRSDDTLVPYVAGASVFVLASAATFSRLIPSVKSLFDYGAMVFILTFSFVVVSGYRVDTLFEFARNRISTIIIGTSLCIIVIMIVCPIWSGQELHSLIVRNMDKLADSLDGPFLRFR
;
A
#
# COMPACT_ATOMS: atom_id res chain seq x y z
N MET A 1 56.77 0.20 57.44
CA MET A 1 55.29 0.24 57.61
C MET A 1 54.66 0.23 56.22
N LYS A 2 53.61 -0.59 56.04
CA LYS A 2 52.84 -0.96 54.82
C LYS A 2 53.37 -2.17 54.04
N MET A 3 52.83 -3.38 54.29
CA MET A 3 51.51 -3.98 53.91
C MET A 3 51.71 -4.85 52.64
N ALA A 4 51.84 -6.16 52.82
CA ALA A 4 51.69 -7.17 51.78
C ALA A 4 50.21 -7.59 51.76
N ASP A 5 49.55 -7.39 50.63
CA ASP A 5 48.14 -7.74 50.42
C ASP A 5 48.06 -8.93 49.46
N GLY A 6 47.34 -9.96 49.90
CA GLY A 6 47.25 -11.27 49.27
C GLY A 6 46.38 -11.26 48.02
N LYS A 7 46.81 -12.02 47.00
CA LYS A 7 45.96 -12.41 45.88
C LYS A 7 45.34 -13.78 46.20
N GLU A 8 44.08 -13.78 46.59
CA GLU A 8 43.22 -14.97 46.53
C GLU A 8 42.45 -14.96 45.20
N THR A 9 42.65 -16.00 44.39
CA THR A 9 41.80 -16.33 43.24
C THR A 9 40.61 -17.17 43.71
N PRO A 10 39.35 -16.86 43.36
CA PRO A 10 38.22 -17.68 43.78
C PRO A 10 38.20 -18.99 43.00
N GLU A 11 38.34 -20.10 43.72
CA GLU A 11 38.18 -21.47 43.24
C GLU A 11 36.82 -21.63 42.55
N GLY A 12 36.85 -22.14 41.32
CA GLY A 12 35.66 -22.59 40.60
C GLY A 12 35.08 -23.81 41.29
N VAL A 13 33.93 -23.64 41.93
CA VAL A 13 33.22 -24.72 42.62
C VAL A 13 32.57 -25.65 41.58
N GLU A 14 33.21 -26.79 41.32
CA GLU A 14 32.71 -27.83 40.43
C GLU A 14 31.73 -28.75 41.20
N TRP A 15 30.42 -28.54 41.00
CA TRP A 15 29.39 -29.33 41.69
C TRP A 15 29.22 -30.72 41.04
N ARG A 16 29.66 -31.76 41.73
CA ARG A 16 29.46 -33.17 41.33
C ARG A 16 28.51 -33.85 42.32
N ILE A 17 27.27 -34.13 41.89
CA ILE A 17 26.31 -34.91 42.69
C ILE A 17 26.54 -36.40 42.41
N ARG A 18 26.79 -37.18 43.46
CA ARG A 18 26.83 -38.65 43.40
C ARG A 18 25.41 -39.19 43.58
N VAL A 19 24.86 -39.80 42.54
CA VAL A 19 23.61 -40.58 42.64
C VAL A 19 23.98 -41.99 43.13
N ALA A 20 23.13 -42.58 43.96
CA ALA A 20 23.44 -43.76 44.77
C ALA A 20 23.59 -45.10 44.00
N ASP A 21 23.72 -45.09 42.66
CA ASP A 21 23.83 -46.31 41.85
C ASP A 21 25.04 -46.32 40.90
N GLY A 22 26.12 -45.59 41.24
CA GLY A 22 27.44 -45.76 40.63
C GLY A 22 27.62 -45.30 39.17
N SER A 23 26.55 -44.91 38.47
CA SER A 23 26.63 -44.29 37.14
C SER A 23 26.84 -42.78 37.28
N SER A 24 27.94 -42.27 36.71
CA SER A 24 28.16 -40.84 36.52
C SER A 24 27.73 -40.47 35.11
N GLU A 25 26.51 -39.94 34.94
CA GLU A 25 26.15 -39.25 33.70
C GLU A 25 26.60 -37.79 33.78
N ALA A 26 27.47 -37.40 32.86
CA ALA A 26 27.81 -36.01 32.63
C ALA A 26 26.61 -35.31 31.98
N LEU A 27 25.82 -34.60 32.77
CA LEU A 27 24.87 -33.61 32.26
C LEU A 27 25.65 -32.51 31.56
N VAL A 28 25.82 -32.65 30.23
CA VAL A 28 26.36 -31.61 29.36
C VAL A 28 25.56 -30.34 29.64
N PRO A 29 26.18 -29.27 30.14
CA PRO A 29 25.42 -28.15 30.67
C PRO A 29 24.66 -27.51 29.50
N ALA A 30 23.35 -27.33 29.68
CA ALA A 30 22.43 -26.73 28.69
C ALA A 30 22.90 -25.34 28.20
N THR A 31 23.87 -24.73 28.92
CA THR A 31 24.62 -23.55 28.51
C THR A 31 25.27 -23.68 27.14
N GLY A 32 25.78 -24.85 26.74
CA GLY A 32 26.45 -25.03 25.44
C GLY A 32 25.51 -24.97 24.23
N LEU A 33 24.34 -25.62 24.33
CA LEU A 33 23.31 -25.58 23.28
C LEU A 33 22.62 -24.22 23.24
N ALA A 34 22.32 -23.63 24.41
CA ALA A 34 21.75 -22.28 24.51
C ALA A 34 22.71 -21.21 23.96
N GLN A 35 24.02 -21.34 24.22
CA GLN A 35 25.04 -20.43 23.70
C GLN A 35 25.23 -20.58 22.19
N ARG A 36 25.16 -21.80 21.65
CA ARG A 36 25.16 -22.03 20.19
C ARG A 36 23.90 -21.47 19.52
N ALA A 37 22.73 -21.66 20.13
CA ALA A 37 21.47 -21.07 19.65
C ALA A 37 21.52 -19.54 19.69
N TRP A 38 22.05 -18.95 20.77
CA TRP A 38 22.24 -17.51 20.92
C TRP A 38 23.20 -16.92 19.87
N LEU A 39 24.29 -17.62 19.59
CA LEU A 39 25.23 -17.23 18.53
C LEU A 39 24.60 -17.33 17.13
N GLY A 40 23.78 -18.35 16.88
CA GLY A 40 23.00 -18.49 15.65
C GLY A 40 21.99 -17.36 15.46
N VAL A 41 21.23 -17.02 16.51
CA VAL A 41 20.30 -15.89 16.51
C VAL A 41 21.04 -14.57 16.30
N LYS A 42 22.18 -14.36 16.95
CA LYS A 42 23.01 -13.15 16.77
C LYS A 42 23.57 -13.05 15.35
N GLY A 43 23.90 -14.18 14.73
CA GLY A 43 24.30 -14.28 13.32
C GLY A 43 23.18 -13.88 12.37
N LEU A 44 21.98 -14.43 12.58
CA LEU A 44 20.76 -14.08 11.84
C LEU A 44 20.41 -12.59 11.98
N ILE A 45 20.48 -12.03 13.19
CA ILE A 45 20.25 -10.60 13.44
C ILE A 45 21.28 -9.75 12.70
N ARG A 46 22.56 -10.13 12.72
CA ARG A 46 23.61 -9.40 11.99
C ARG A 46 23.41 -9.47 10.48
N GLN A 47 23.06 -10.63 9.95
CA GLN A 47 22.79 -10.82 8.54
C GLN A 47 21.59 -9.98 8.09
N PHE A 48 20.50 -10.02 8.85
CA PHE A 48 19.34 -9.19 8.60
C PHE A 48 19.66 -7.69 8.70
N ALA A 49 20.43 -7.29 9.72
CA ALA A 49 20.88 -5.91 9.87
C ALA A 49 21.75 -5.44 8.69
N SER A 50 22.63 -6.30 8.15
CA SER A 50 23.44 -5.95 6.98
C SER A 50 22.61 -5.80 5.70
N GLU A 51 21.60 -6.66 5.50
CA GLU A 51 20.64 -6.52 4.39
C GLU A 51 19.88 -5.20 4.50
N VAL A 52 19.30 -4.92 5.68
CA VAL A 52 18.58 -3.67 5.94
C VAL A 52 19.49 -2.45 5.74
N MET A 53 20.74 -2.50 6.18
CA MET A 53 21.71 -1.41 5.98
C MET A 53 22.04 -1.20 4.50
N MET A 54 22.15 -2.28 3.72
CA MET A 54 22.35 -2.20 2.27
C MET A 54 21.14 -1.59 1.56
N PHE A 55 19.93 -1.99 1.96
CA PHE A 55 18.68 -1.37 1.50
C PHE A 55 18.61 0.11 1.85
N LEU A 56 18.96 0.50 3.09
CA LEU A 56 19.02 1.89 3.54
C LEU A 56 20.03 2.70 2.72
N LYS A 57 21.20 2.15 2.44
CA LYS A 57 22.23 2.83 1.63
C LYS A 57 21.74 3.04 0.19
N ARG A 58 21.11 2.04 -0.42
CA ARG A 58 20.48 2.15 -1.74
C ARG A 58 19.32 3.15 -1.74
N ALA A 59 18.49 3.13 -0.70
CA ALA A 59 17.38 4.08 -0.54
C ALA A 59 17.90 5.52 -0.36
N TRP A 60 19.00 5.71 0.38
CA TRP A 60 19.68 6.99 0.53
C TRP A 60 20.24 7.48 -0.80
N GLU A 61 20.86 6.61 -1.59
CA GLU A 61 21.39 6.94 -2.92
C GLU A 61 20.26 7.32 -3.90
N VAL A 62 19.15 6.59 -3.89
CA VAL A 62 17.92 6.94 -4.64
C VAL A 62 17.36 8.30 -4.18
N GLY A 63 17.37 8.57 -2.88
CA GLY A 63 16.87 9.81 -2.32
C GLY A 63 17.76 11.03 -2.59
N ALA A 64 19.08 10.85 -2.54
CA ALA A 64 20.06 11.89 -2.85
C ALA A 64 20.07 12.24 -4.34
N ASN A 65 19.88 11.25 -5.22
CA ASN A 65 19.82 11.45 -6.66
C ASN A 65 18.51 12.13 -7.12
N ASP A 66 17.39 11.90 -6.42
CA ASP A 66 16.08 12.46 -6.75
C ASP A 66 15.34 12.99 -5.50
N PRO A 67 15.66 14.21 -5.01
CA PRO A 67 15.00 14.79 -3.83
C PRO A 67 13.48 14.92 -3.98
N ARG A 68 12.98 14.96 -5.24
CA ARG A 68 11.55 14.98 -5.55
C ARG A 68 10.86 13.67 -5.21
N LYS A 69 11.51 12.53 -5.43
CA LYS A 69 11.00 11.20 -5.05
C LYS A 69 10.95 11.07 -3.52
N VAL A 70 11.89 11.73 -2.82
CA VAL A 70 11.91 11.78 -1.35
C VAL A 70 10.68 12.45 -0.78
N VAL A 71 10.40 13.66 -1.28
CA VAL A 71 9.22 14.42 -0.90
C VAL A 71 7.94 13.65 -1.25
N HIS A 72 7.92 12.92 -2.36
CA HIS A 72 6.75 12.11 -2.72
C HIS A 72 6.51 10.94 -1.76
N PHE A 73 7.50 10.09 -1.48
CA PHE A 73 7.26 8.96 -0.56
C PHE A 73 6.91 9.44 0.85
N MET A 74 7.51 10.56 1.30
CA MET A 74 7.24 11.15 2.60
C MET A 74 5.80 11.66 2.69
N LYS A 75 5.27 12.23 1.60
CA LYS A 75 3.85 12.62 1.51
C LYS A 75 2.91 11.43 1.57
N VAL A 76 3.21 10.38 0.82
CA VAL A 76 2.39 9.15 0.85
C VAL A 76 2.39 8.55 2.24
N GLY A 77 3.56 8.50 2.90
CA GLY A 77 3.70 8.05 4.29
C GLY A 77 2.93 8.93 5.28
N LEU A 78 3.03 10.26 5.17
CA LEU A 78 2.30 11.19 6.02
C LEU A 78 0.78 11.08 5.81
N ALA A 79 0.33 10.89 4.57
CA ALA A 79 -1.08 10.71 4.29
C ALA A 79 -1.64 9.40 4.84
N LEU A 80 -0.90 8.30 4.70
CA LEU A 80 -1.25 7.03 5.32
C LEU A 80 -1.28 7.14 6.85
N ALA A 81 -0.33 7.85 7.44
CA ALA A 81 -0.30 8.11 8.89
C ALA A 81 -1.49 8.95 9.33
N LEU A 82 -1.83 10.02 8.61
CA LEU A 82 -2.98 10.89 8.91
C LEU A 82 -4.31 10.15 8.75
N VAL A 83 -4.47 9.36 7.69
CA VAL A 83 -5.67 8.52 7.48
C VAL A 83 -5.79 7.47 8.58
N SER A 84 -4.68 6.84 8.97
CA SER A 84 -4.67 5.88 10.07
C SER A 84 -5.02 6.54 11.40
N LEU A 85 -4.45 7.71 11.68
CA LEU A 85 -4.75 8.52 12.86
C LEU A 85 -6.23 8.95 12.90
N PHE A 86 -6.77 9.37 11.75
CA PHE A 86 -8.17 9.72 11.59
C PHE A 86 -9.09 8.54 11.93
N TYR A 87 -8.70 7.33 11.55
CA TYR A 87 -9.42 6.10 11.89
C TYR A 87 -9.32 5.70 13.36
N PHE A 88 -8.23 6.07 14.05
CA PHE A 88 -8.09 5.82 15.48
C PHE A 88 -8.94 6.75 16.36
N ILE A 89 -9.45 7.86 15.82
CA ILE A 89 -10.32 8.79 16.56
C ILE A 89 -11.78 8.26 16.52
N ARG A 90 -12.20 7.63 17.63
CA ARG A 90 -13.52 7.00 17.85
C ARG A 90 -14.76 7.71 17.29
N PRO A 91 -14.98 9.04 17.50
CA PRO A 91 -16.21 9.69 17.03
C PRO A 91 -16.39 9.67 15.50
N LEU A 92 -15.32 9.45 14.72
CA LEU A 92 -15.42 9.32 13.26
C LEU A 92 -15.43 7.87 12.77
N TYR A 93 -14.98 6.92 13.58
CA TYR A 93 -15.16 5.49 13.29
C TYR A 93 -16.63 5.07 13.44
N ASP A 94 -17.28 5.53 14.51
CA ASP A 94 -18.69 5.21 14.82
C ASP A 94 -19.67 5.93 13.89
N GLY A 95 -19.33 7.14 13.39
CA GLY A 95 -20.17 7.89 12.45
C GLY A 95 -20.16 7.38 11.00
N VAL A 96 -19.20 6.51 10.64
CA VAL A 96 -18.93 6.13 9.23
C VAL A 96 -19.07 4.60 9.02
N GLY A 97 -19.71 3.90 9.96
CA GLY A 97 -20.13 2.51 9.78
C GLY A 97 -19.00 1.47 9.85
N GLY A 98 -17.91 1.77 10.58
CA GLY A 98 -16.91 0.78 11.00
C GLY A 98 -16.06 0.12 9.90
N ASN A 99 -16.16 0.55 8.63
CA ASN A 99 -15.56 -0.19 7.51
C ASN A 99 -14.17 0.33 7.08
N ALA A 100 -13.21 0.30 8.00
CA ALA A 100 -11.86 0.85 7.84
C ALA A 100 -11.07 0.32 6.63
N MET A 101 -11.31 -0.93 6.27
CA MET A 101 -10.64 -1.60 5.15
C MET A 101 -10.84 -0.85 3.82
N TRP A 102 -12.05 -0.38 3.54
CA TRP A 102 -12.39 0.27 2.26
C TRP A 102 -11.75 1.63 2.10
N THR A 103 -11.65 2.37 3.20
CA THR A 103 -11.01 3.68 3.20
C THR A 103 -9.51 3.54 3.02
N LEU A 104 -8.85 2.63 3.75
CA LEU A 104 -7.41 2.38 3.61
C LEU A 104 -7.05 1.90 2.19
N MET A 105 -7.83 0.96 1.62
CA MET A 105 -7.63 0.52 0.24
C MET A 105 -7.77 1.70 -0.74
N THR A 106 -8.77 2.56 -0.55
CA THR A 106 -8.99 3.70 -1.45
C THR A 106 -7.84 4.69 -1.39
N VAL A 107 -7.35 5.01 -0.19
CA VAL A 107 -6.22 5.92 0.01
C VAL A 107 -4.98 5.36 -0.68
N VAL A 108 -4.60 4.11 -0.38
CA VAL A 108 -3.41 3.48 -1.00
C VAL A 108 -3.52 3.41 -2.52
N LEU A 109 -4.70 3.12 -3.07
CA LEU A 109 -4.89 2.97 -4.51
C LEU A 109 -4.92 4.30 -5.28
N VAL A 110 -5.27 5.40 -4.61
CA VAL A 110 -5.49 6.69 -5.27
C VAL A 110 -4.28 7.62 -5.15
N PHE A 111 -3.46 7.45 -4.12
CA PHE A 111 -2.24 8.24 -3.94
C PHE A 111 -1.30 8.10 -5.14
N GLU A 112 -0.86 9.25 -5.65
CA GLU A 112 0.02 9.36 -6.81
C GLU A 112 1.07 10.45 -6.61
N THR A 113 2.08 10.44 -7.47
CA THR A 113 3.23 11.36 -7.46
C THR A 113 2.86 12.83 -7.52
N THR A 114 1.83 13.15 -8.30
CA THR A 114 1.36 14.51 -8.54
C THR A 114 -0.06 14.70 -8.02
N VAL A 115 -0.36 15.92 -7.57
CA VAL A 115 -1.70 16.28 -7.06
C VAL A 115 -2.76 16.01 -8.13
N GLY A 116 -2.47 16.36 -9.39
CA GLY A 116 -3.38 16.15 -10.51
C GLY A 116 -3.69 14.67 -10.77
N ALA A 117 -2.69 13.79 -10.73
CA ALA A 117 -2.90 12.35 -10.91
C ALA A 117 -3.69 11.74 -9.75
N THR A 118 -3.47 12.19 -8.51
CA THR A 118 -4.27 11.75 -7.35
C THR A 118 -5.73 12.19 -7.49
N VAL A 119 -6.00 13.46 -7.84
CA VAL A 119 -7.36 13.96 -8.08
C VAL A 119 -8.03 13.20 -9.23
N TYR A 120 -7.32 12.92 -10.30
CA TYR A 120 -7.81 12.12 -11.43
C TYR A 120 -8.24 10.71 -10.99
N LYS A 121 -7.38 10.01 -10.22
CA LYS A 121 -7.70 8.69 -9.66
C LYS A 121 -8.84 8.75 -8.65
N CYS A 122 -8.92 9.78 -7.81
CA CYS A 122 -10.03 10.04 -6.89
C CYS A 122 -11.37 10.10 -7.64
N ILE A 123 -11.45 10.95 -8.67
CA ILE A 123 -12.68 11.13 -9.46
C ILE A 123 -13.04 9.82 -10.18
N ASN A 124 -12.06 9.16 -10.80
CA ASN A 124 -12.28 7.88 -11.45
C ASN A 124 -12.75 6.79 -10.49
N ARG A 125 -12.27 6.80 -9.23
CA ARG A 125 -12.73 5.87 -8.19
C ARG A 125 -14.20 6.11 -7.88
N VAL A 126 -14.58 7.36 -7.57
CA VAL A 126 -15.97 7.72 -7.22
C VAL A 126 -16.91 7.40 -8.38
N PHE A 127 -16.55 7.78 -9.61
CA PHE A 127 -17.35 7.52 -10.80
C PHE A 127 -17.51 6.02 -11.07
N ALA A 128 -16.41 5.24 -10.99
CA ALA A 128 -16.45 3.79 -11.18
C ALA A 128 -17.31 3.10 -10.11
N THR A 129 -17.22 3.51 -8.85
CA THR A 129 -18.05 2.97 -7.76
C THR A 129 -19.52 3.32 -7.96
N PHE A 130 -19.83 4.56 -8.35
CA PHE A 130 -21.19 4.97 -8.65
C PHE A 130 -21.79 4.17 -9.80
N LEU A 131 -21.05 4.03 -10.91
CA LEU A 131 -21.48 3.25 -12.07
C LEU A 131 -21.66 1.77 -11.73
N ALA A 132 -20.73 1.20 -10.95
CA ALA A 132 -20.83 -0.18 -10.48
C ALA A 132 -22.06 -0.39 -9.58
N GLY A 133 -22.33 0.53 -8.66
CA GLY A 133 -23.52 0.49 -7.80
C GLY A 133 -24.81 0.59 -8.61
N PHE A 134 -24.87 1.52 -9.56
CA PHE A 134 -26.02 1.70 -10.45
C PHE A 134 -26.32 0.42 -11.27
N LEU A 135 -25.29 -0.15 -11.91
CA LEU A 135 -25.43 -1.39 -12.66
C LEU A 135 -25.79 -2.57 -11.75
N ALA A 136 -25.26 -2.64 -10.53
CA ALA A 136 -25.62 -3.69 -9.58
C ALA A 136 -27.09 -3.62 -9.17
N VAL A 137 -27.65 -2.42 -8.98
CA VAL A 137 -29.11 -2.23 -8.78
C VAL A 137 -29.89 -2.69 -10.01
N GLY A 138 -29.41 -2.37 -11.22
CA GLY A 138 -30.02 -2.87 -12.47
C GLY A 138 -30.03 -4.40 -12.56
N VAL A 139 -28.94 -5.07 -12.17
CA VAL A 139 -28.86 -6.53 -12.10
C VAL A 139 -29.81 -7.08 -11.05
N HIS A 140 -29.89 -6.47 -9.86
CA HIS A 140 -30.82 -6.88 -8.83
C HIS A 140 -32.28 -6.74 -9.29
N TRP A 141 -32.61 -5.65 -9.98
CA TRP A 141 -33.93 -5.46 -10.57
C TRP A 141 -34.25 -6.52 -11.63
N LEU A 142 -33.29 -6.87 -12.49
CA LEU A 142 -33.46 -7.94 -13.49
C LEU A 142 -33.61 -9.32 -12.83
N ALA A 143 -32.84 -9.59 -11.77
CA ALA A 143 -32.93 -10.82 -11.00
C ALA A 143 -34.26 -10.95 -10.27
N SER A 144 -34.84 -9.85 -9.76
CA SER A 144 -36.16 -9.84 -9.08
C SER A 144 -37.34 -10.20 -10.00
N ARG A 145 -37.13 -10.18 -11.32
CA ARG A 145 -38.12 -10.64 -12.32
C ARG A 145 -37.97 -12.12 -12.68
N SER A 146 -36.90 -12.75 -12.21
CA SER A 146 -36.58 -14.16 -12.48
C SER A 146 -37.02 -15.04 -11.31
N ASP A 147 -37.15 -16.34 -11.54
CA ASP A 147 -37.37 -17.30 -10.45
C ASP A 147 -36.17 -17.32 -9.48
N ASP A 148 -36.43 -17.59 -8.20
CA ASP A 148 -35.41 -17.57 -7.12
C ASP A 148 -34.21 -18.48 -7.40
N THR A 149 -34.41 -19.58 -8.13
CA THR A 149 -33.35 -20.51 -8.55
C THR A 149 -32.43 -19.93 -9.62
N LEU A 150 -32.89 -18.95 -10.40
CA LEU A 150 -32.14 -18.31 -11.49
C LEU A 150 -31.37 -17.07 -11.05
N VAL A 151 -31.69 -16.49 -9.90
CA VAL A 151 -31.00 -15.33 -9.31
C VAL A 151 -29.46 -15.45 -9.30
N PRO A 152 -28.84 -16.55 -8.80
CA PRO A 152 -27.38 -16.66 -8.79
C PRO A 152 -26.78 -16.79 -10.20
N TYR A 153 -27.51 -17.39 -11.14
CA TYR A 153 -27.08 -17.52 -12.53
C TYR A 153 -27.10 -16.17 -13.25
N VAL A 154 -28.15 -15.36 -13.04
CA VAL A 154 -28.24 -14.00 -13.59
C VAL A 154 -27.14 -13.11 -13.01
N ALA A 155 -26.90 -13.18 -11.70
CA ALA A 155 -25.82 -12.46 -11.04
C ALA A 155 -24.45 -12.87 -11.61
N GLY A 156 -24.17 -14.17 -11.70
CA GLY A 156 -22.92 -14.70 -12.26
C GLY A 156 -22.70 -14.30 -13.74
N ALA A 157 -23.75 -14.42 -14.56
CA ALA A 157 -23.70 -14.02 -15.96
C ALA A 157 -23.43 -12.51 -16.12
N SER A 158 -24.05 -11.67 -15.29
CA SER A 158 -23.82 -10.22 -15.33
C SER A 158 -22.37 -9.85 -14.96
N VAL A 159 -21.79 -10.50 -13.95
CA VAL A 159 -20.38 -10.35 -13.55
C VAL A 159 -19.47 -10.77 -14.69
N PHE A 160 -19.73 -11.93 -15.29
CA PHE A 160 -18.94 -12.42 -16.42
C PHE A 160 -18.96 -11.45 -17.61
N VAL A 161 -20.14 -11.00 -18.03
CA VAL A 161 -20.30 -10.10 -19.18
C VAL A 161 -19.64 -8.75 -18.93
N LEU A 162 -19.91 -8.10 -17.78
CA LEU A 162 -19.39 -6.77 -17.50
C LEU A 162 -17.88 -6.79 -17.20
N ALA A 163 -17.38 -7.83 -16.52
CA ALA A 163 -15.94 -7.99 -16.32
C ALA A 163 -15.21 -8.27 -17.64
N SER A 164 -15.79 -9.08 -18.52
CA SER A 164 -15.21 -9.34 -19.84
C SER A 164 -15.20 -8.08 -20.70
N ALA A 165 -16.32 -7.34 -20.74
CA ALA A 165 -16.41 -6.08 -21.48
C ALA A 165 -15.40 -5.03 -20.98
N ALA A 166 -15.30 -4.86 -19.66
CA ALA A 166 -14.36 -3.91 -19.04
C ALA A 166 -12.90 -4.36 -19.16
N THR A 167 -12.62 -5.67 -19.27
CA THR A 167 -11.27 -6.17 -19.53
C THR A 167 -10.91 -6.00 -21.00
N PHE A 168 -11.83 -6.28 -21.91
CA PHE A 168 -11.67 -6.07 -23.35
C PHE A 168 -11.45 -4.59 -23.67
N SER A 169 -12.18 -3.68 -23.03
CA SER A 169 -12.00 -2.24 -23.23
C SER A 169 -10.58 -1.77 -22.90
N ARG A 170 -9.87 -2.44 -21.97
CA ARG A 170 -8.47 -2.12 -21.65
C ARG A 170 -7.47 -2.61 -22.70
N LEU A 171 -7.86 -3.51 -23.59
CA LEU A 171 -6.99 -3.94 -24.69
C LEU A 171 -6.87 -2.85 -25.76
N ILE A 172 -7.83 -1.93 -25.82
CA ILE A 172 -7.82 -0.81 -26.75
C ILE A 172 -6.88 0.28 -26.20
N PRO A 173 -5.78 0.62 -26.89
CA PRO A 173 -4.77 1.55 -26.39
C PRO A 173 -5.33 2.92 -25.97
N SER A 174 -6.27 3.46 -26.75
CA SER A 174 -6.92 4.76 -26.49
C SER A 174 -7.77 4.76 -25.21
N VAL A 175 -8.39 3.63 -24.88
CA VAL A 175 -9.19 3.49 -23.65
C VAL A 175 -8.28 3.15 -22.48
N LYS A 176 -7.23 2.36 -22.69
CA LYS A 176 -6.25 1.99 -21.67
C LYS A 176 -5.53 3.20 -21.08
N SER A 177 -5.06 4.11 -21.93
CA SER A 177 -4.31 5.29 -21.45
C SER A 177 -5.14 6.20 -20.54
N LEU A 178 -6.46 6.22 -20.73
CA LEU A 178 -7.38 7.05 -19.97
C LEU A 178 -7.98 6.27 -18.79
N PHE A 179 -8.54 5.08 -19.01
CA PHE A 179 -9.45 4.44 -18.07
C PHE A 179 -8.93 3.16 -17.41
N ASP A 180 -7.66 2.77 -17.56
CA ASP A 180 -7.15 1.50 -16.99
C ASP A 180 -7.42 1.38 -15.48
N TYR A 181 -7.13 2.43 -14.72
CA TYR A 181 -7.44 2.50 -13.30
C TYR A 181 -8.95 2.43 -13.02
N GLY A 182 -9.75 3.25 -13.72
CA GLY A 182 -11.20 3.30 -13.53
C GLY A 182 -11.88 1.95 -13.84
N ALA A 183 -11.44 1.28 -14.90
CA ALA A 183 -11.91 -0.05 -15.27
C ALA A 183 -11.51 -1.10 -14.24
N MET A 184 -10.33 -1.02 -13.60
CA MET A 184 -9.95 -1.91 -12.47
C MET A 184 -10.87 -1.75 -11.29
N VAL A 185 -11.08 -0.50 -10.87
CA VAL A 185 -11.98 -0.18 -9.76
C VAL A 185 -13.40 -0.62 -10.07
N PHE A 186 -13.88 -0.39 -11.30
CA PHE A 186 -15.22 -0.76 -11.73
C PHE A 186 -15.46 -2.26 -11.61
N ILE A 187 -14.60 -3.09 -12.21
CA ILE A 187 -14.74 -4.56 -12.16
C ILE A 187 -14.69 -5.04 -10.71
N LEU A 188 -13.72 -4.58 -9.92
CA LEU A 188 -13.57 -4.97 -8.52
C LEU A 188 -14.84 -4.63 -7.72
N THR A 189 -15.35 -3.40 -7.87
CA THR A 189 -16.50 -2.92 -7.10
C THR A 189 -17.78 -3.61 -7.53
N PHE A 190 -18.02 -3.72 -8.84
CA PHE A 190 -19.21 -4.35 -9.39
C PHE A 190 -19.31 -5.83 -8.97
N SER A 191 -18.24 -6.60 -9.20
CA SER A 191 -18.19 -8.00 -8.78
C SER A 191 -18.39 -8.15 -7.27
N PHE A 192 -17.76 -7.27 -6.48
CA PHE A 192 -17.91 -7.31 -5.03
C PHE A 192 -19.36 -7.04 -4.60
N VAL A 193 -20.01 -6.02 -5.16
CA VAL A 193 -21.38 -5.62 -4.79
C VAL A 193 -22.38 -6.69 -5.21
N VAL A 194 -22.28 -7.25 -6.41
CA VAL A 194 -23.18 -8.31 -6.88
C VAL A 194 -23.03 -9.58 -6.05
N VAL A 195 -21.79 -10.01 -5.76
CA VAL A 195 -21.53 -11.22 -4.95
C VAL A 195 -21.95 -11.04 -3.49
N SER A 196 -21.70 -9.86 -2.90
CA SER A 196 -22.10 -9.58 -1.52
C SER A 196 -23.60 -9.37 -1.39
N GLY A 197 -24.22 -8.79 -2.42
CA GLY A 197 -25.67 -8.56 -2.49
C GLY A 197 -26.51 -9.82 -2.55
N TYR A 198 -25.93 -10.92 -3.02
CA TYR A 198 -26.57 -12.22 -2.98
C TYR A 198 -26.65 -12.79 -1.54
N ARG A 199 -25.76 -12.35 -0.62
CA ARG A 199 -25.65 -12.91 0.74
C ARG A 199 -26.26 -12.05 1.83
N VAL A 200 -26.64 -10.80 1.54
CA VAL A 200 -27.09 -9.82 2.54
C VAL A 200 -28.35 -9.13 2.03
N ASP A 201 -29.46 -9.29 2.76
CA ASP A 201 -30.79 -8.80 2.37
C ASP A 201 -30.87 -7.27 2.27
N THR A 202 -29.97 -6.52 2.94
CA THR A 202 -29.92 -5.04 2.90
C THR A 202 -28.81 -4.50 1.99
N LEU A 203 -28.86 -4.92 0.71
CA LEU A 203 -28.02 -4.41 -0.38
C LEU A 203 -27.83 -2.89 -0.40
N PHE A 204 -28.92 -2.16 -0.11
CA PHE A 204 -28.93 -0.69 -0.18
C PHE A 204 -28.17 -0.03 0.97
N GLU A 205 -28.27 -0.55 2.19
CA GLU A 205 -27.50 -0.06 3.35
C GLU A 205 -26.02 -0.36 3.17
N PHE A 206 -25.70 -1.56 2.68
CA PHE A 206 -24.33 -1.96 2.41
C PHE A 206 -23.68 -1.12 1.30
N ALA A 207 -24.40 -0.84 0.21
CA ALA A 207 -23.93 0.03 -0.86
C ALA A 207 -23.76 1.48 -0.39
N ARG A 208 -24.72 2.01 0.39
CA ARG A 208 -24.67 3.37 0.95
C ARG A 208 -23.45 3.56 1.84
N ASN A 209 -23.17 2.62 2.75
CA ASN A 209 -22.00 2.68 3.62
C ASN A 209 -20.68 2.63 2.86
N ARG A 210 -20.64 1.95 1.71
CA ARG A 210 -19.45 1.91 0.85
C ARG A 210 -19.21 3.18 0.08
N ILE A 211 -20.27 3.77 -0.47
CA ILE A 211 -20.16 5.03 -1.19
C ILE A 211 -19.75 6.15 -0.23
N SER A 212 -20.32 6.19 0.98
CA SER A 212 -19.96 7.21 1.98
C SER A 212 -18.51 7.08 2.46
N THR A 213 -18.04 5.87 2.77
CA THR A 213 -16.64 5.62 3.16
C THR A 213 -15.65 5.98 2.06
N ILE A 214 -15.95 5.67 0.80
CA ILE A 214 -15.12 6.05 -0.35
C ILE A 214 -15.06 7.56 -0.52
N ILE A 215 -16.19 8.27 -0.44
CA ILE A 215 -16.25 9.73 -0.57
C ILE A 215 -15.41 10.39 0.53
N ILE A 216 -15.56 9.96 1.78
CA ILE A 216 -14.80 10.49 2.92
C ILE A 216 -13.30 10.20 2.77
N GLY A 217 -12.93 8.98 2.36
CA GLY A 217 -11.55 8.62 2.08
C GLY A 217 -10.93 9.48 0.98
N THR A 218 -11.66 9.69 -0.11
CA THR A 218 -11.27 10.54 -1.23
C THR A 218 -11.15 12.01 -0.81
N SER A 219 -12.09 12.54 -0.01
CA SER A 219 -12.02 13.94 0.44
C SER A 219 -10.83 14.17 1.37
N LEU A 220 -10.56 13.27 2.30
CA LEU A 220 -9.38 13.35 3.18
C LEU A 220 -8.09 13.28 2.36
N CYS A 221 -8.04 12.39 1.38
CA CYS A 221 -6.91 12.27 0.47
C CYS A 221 -6.63 13.60 -0.26
N ILE A 222 -7.67 14.23 -0.82
CA ILE A 222 -7.59 15.54 -1.50
C ILE A 222 -7.13 16.65 -0.56
N ILE A 223 -7.66 16.69 0.67
CA ILE A 223 -7.27 17.68 1.68
C ILE A 223 -5.79 17.53 2.04
N VAL A 224 -5.32 16.31 2.27
CA VAL A 224 -3.92 16.06 2.64
C VAL A 224 -2.96 16.42 1.51
N ILE A 225 -3.23 16.05 0.26
CA ILE A 225 -2.35 16.40 -0.87
C ILE A 225 -2.30 17.89 -1.18
N MET A 226 -3.39 18.62 -0.87
CA MET A 226 -3.44 20.08 -1.05
C MET A 226 -2.67 20.80 0.05
N ILE A 227 -2.73 20.31 1.29
CA ILE A 227 -2.05 20.92 2.45
C ILE A 227 -0.55 20.58 2.46
N VAL A 228 -0.18 19.34 2.14
CA VAL A 228 1.21 18.86 2.26
C VAL A 228 1.95 19.09 0.94
N CYS A 229 2.58 20.26 0.80
CA CYS A 229 3.51 20.65 -0.28
C CYS A 229 3.00 20.27 -1.69
N PRO A 230 2.00 20.93 -2.28
CA PRO A 230 1.43 20.52 -3.56
C PRO A 230 2.49 20.46 -4.67
N ILE A 231 2.74 19.27 -5.24
CA ILE A 231 3.54 19.13 -6.47
C ILE A 231 2.56 19.17 -7.64
N TRP A 232 2.57 20.31 -8.33
CA TRP A 232 1.71 20.57 -9.49
C TRP A 232 2.41 20.14 -10.77
N SER A 233 1.72 19.40 -11.65
CA SER A 233 2.25 18.92 -12.94
C SER A 233 2.66 20.06 -13.88
N GLY A 234 2.16 21.28 -13.67
CA GLY A 234 2.56 22.45 -14.45
C GLY A 234 4.03 22.82 -14.30
N GLN A 235 4.65 22.58 -13.13
CA GLN A 235 6.09 22.82 -12.95
C GLN A 235 6.93 21.84 -13.78
N GLU A 236 6.46 20.59 -13.86
CA GLU A 236 7.09 19.54 -14.66
C GLU A 236 6.93 19.85 -16.15
N LEU A 237 5.72 20.20 -16.59
CA LEU A 237 5.45 20.62 -17.97
C LEU A 237 6.31 21.82 -18.38
N HIS A 238 6.44 22.84 -17.51
CA HIS A 238 7.29 23.99 -17.80
C HIS A 238 8.77 23.60 -17.97
N SER A 239 9.29 22.72 -17.11
CA SER A 239 10.67 22.22 -17.25
C SER A 239 10.89 21.40 -18.52
N LEU A 240 9.89 20.61 -18.94
CA LEU A 240 9.91 19.86 -20.19
C LEU A 240 9.85 20.78 -21.41
N ILE A 241 9.02 21.82 -21.37
CA ILE A 241 8.93 22.83 -22.44
C ILE A 241 10.26 23.54 -22.59
N VAL A 242 10.85 24.07 -21.51
CA VAL A 242 12.14 24.77 -21.55
C VAL A 242 13.22 23.86 -22.15
N ARG A 243 13.35 22.63 -21.67
CA ARG A 243 14.36 21.69 -22.18
C ARG A 243 14.16 21.32 -23.65
N ASN A 244 12.92 21.21 -24.11
CA ASN A 244 12.65 20.95 -25.53
C ASN A 244 12.97 22.19 -26.38
N MET A 245 12.70 23.40 -25.88
CA MET A 245 13.08 24.66 -26.54
C MET A 245 14.61 24.82 -26.60
N ASP A 246 15.35 24.49 -25.54
CA ASP A 246 16.81 24.52 -25.54
C ASP A 246 17.38 23.54 -26.59
N LYS A 247 16.84 22.33 -26.67
CA LYS A 247 17.25 21.35 -27.71
C LYS A 247 16.92 21.81 -29.12
N LEU A 248 15.80 22.50 -29.30
CA LEU A 248 15.43 23.11 -30.58
C LEU A 248 16.43 24.21 -30.94
N ALA A 249 16.80 25.06 -29.98
CA ALA A 249 17.82 26.10 -30.16
C ALA A 249 19.18 25.50 -30.51
N ASP A 250 19.66 24.51 -29.77
CA ASP A 250 20.93 23.81 -30.03
C ASP A 250 20.96 23.16 -31.43
N SER A 251 19.82 22.60 -31.87
CA SER A 251 19.68 22.00 -33.20
C SER A 251 19.71 23.04 -34.33
N LEU A 252 19.29 24.28 -34.04
CA LEU A 252 19.27 25.39 -34.99
C LEU A 252 20.60 26.15 -35.05
N ASP A 253 21.42 26.13 -33.98
CA ASP A 253 22.76 26.75 -33.97
C ASP A 253 23.85 25.88 -34.63
N GLY A 254 23.67 24.55 -34.63
CA GLY A 254 24.61 23.59 -35.25
C GLY A 254 24.94 23.79 -36.74
N PRO A 255 24.02 24.27 -37.60
CA PRO A 255 24.30 24.60 -39.01
C PRO A 255 24.97 25.97 -39.23
N PHE A 256 24.80 26.94 -38.32
CA PHE A 256 25.28 28.32 -38.53
C PHE A 256 26.78 28.49 -38.29
N LEU A 257 27.41 27.61 -37.51
CA LEU A 257 28.86 27.59 -37.26
C LEU A 257 29.69 26.86 -38.34
N ARG A 258 29.06 26.30 -39.38
CA ARG A 258 29.76 25.55 -40.45
C ARG A 258 29.92 26.30 -41.77
N PHE A 259 29.40 27.53 -41.86
CA PHE A 259 29.43 28.35 -43.08
C PHE A 259 30.06 29.74 -42.87
N ARG A 260 30.97 29.88 -41.90
CA ARG A 260 31.81 31.07 -41.76
C ARG A 260 33.29 30.70 -41.80
#